data_AF-A0A7S1J591-F1
#
_entry.id   AF-A0A7S1J591-F1
#
_cell.length_a   1.000
_cell.length_b   1.000
_cell.length_c   1.000
_cell.angle_alpha   90.00
_cell.angle_beta   90.00
_cell.angle_gamma   90.00
#
_symmetry.space_group_name_H-M   'P 1'
#
loop_
_entity.id
_entity.type
_entity.pdbx_description
1 polymer ?
#
loop_
_entity_poly.entity_id
_entity_poly.type
_entity_poly.pdbx_seq_one_letter_code
_entity_poly.pdbx_strand_id
1 'polypeptide(L)'
;MACQLDCWNHQLMPYLVSLINTDDPELRLWVCLCLGKLLHNFDQAKFWCSSEKVYEHLTRLLADPSPDVRAACIYALSKFVGDEASLKAPRPKWKEKSGMVKSQSV
;
A
#
# COMPACT_ATOMS: atom_id res chain seq x y z
N MET A 1 -13.13 -1.34 -10.80
CA MET A 1 -13.48 -1.90 -9.48
C MET A 1 -13.69 -3.40 -9.49
N ALA A 2 -14.43 -4.01 -10.44
CA ALA A 2 -14.65 -5.47 -10.46
C ALA A 2 -13.34 -6.30 -10.43
N CYS A 3 -12.38 -5.99 -11.31
CA CYS A 3 -11.12 -6.73 -11.36
C CYS A 3 -10.26 -6.63 -10.10
N GLN A 4 -10.27 -5.50 -9.38
CA GLN A 4 -9.48 -5.33 -8.15
C GLN A 4 -10.03 -6.21 -7.02
N LEU A 5 -11.35 -6.30 -6.90
CA LEU A 5 -12.02 -7.14 -5.91
C LEU A 5 -11.84 -8.63 -6.23
N ASP A 6 -11.85 -9.01 -7.52
CA ASP A 6 -11.59 -10.39 -7.93
C ASP A 6 -10.14 -10.80 -7.67
N CYS A 7 -9.17 -9.94 -7.99
CA CYS A 7 -7.76 -10.14 -7.66
C CYS A 7 -7.54 -10.26 -6.15
N TRP A 8 -8.26 -9.47 -5.35
CA TRP A 8 -8.25 -9.55 -3.90
C TRP A 8 -8.77 -10.92 -3.41
N ASN A 9 -9.92 -11.36 -3.92
CA ASN A 9 -10.54 -12.63 -3.54
C ASN A 9 -9.68 -13.85 -3.92
N HIS A 10 -8.89 -13.75 -4.99
CA HIS A 10 -7.98 -14.81 -5.44
C HIS A 10 -6.58 -14.74 -4.81
N GLN A 11 -6.41 -14.02 -3.69
CA GLN A 11 -5.13 -13.96 -2.93
C GLN A 11 -3.94 -13.43 -3.76
N LEU A 12 -4.19 -12.60 -4.78
CA LEU A 12 -3.13 -12.04 -5.62
C LEU A 12 -2.21 -11.10 -4.82
N MET A 13 -2.74 -10.39 -3.82
CA MET A 13 -1.98 -9.44 -3.01
C MET A 13 -0.84 -10.11 -2.21
N PRO A 14 -1.08 -11.14 -1.37
CA PRO A 14 -0.01 -11.89 -0.72
C PRO A 14 1.03 -12.45 -1.69
N TYR A 15 0.60 -12.96 -2.84
CA TYR A 15 1.50 -13.53 -3.85
C TYR A 15 2.39 -12.46 -4.48
N LEU A 16 1.86 -11.28 -4.81
CA LEU A 16 2.66 -10.17 -5.31
C LEU A 16 3.69 -9.70 -4.27
N VAL A 17 3.30 -9.64 -2.99
CA VAL A 17 4.21 -9.23 -1.92
C VAL A 17 5.39 -10.21 -1.74
N SER A 18 5.15 -11.52 -1.87
CA SER A 18 6.25 -12.50 -1.81
C SER A 18 7.24 -12.35 -2.97
N LEU A 19 6.77 -11.89 -4.14
CA LEU A 19 7.60 -11.67 -5.33
C LEU A 19 8.39 -10.34 -5.31
N ILE A 20 8.12 -9.42 -4.37
CA ILE A 20 8.82 -8.13 -4.28
C ILE A 20 10.33 -8.31 -4.04
N ASN A 21 10.74 -9.34 -3.30
CA ASN A 21 12.15 -9.57 -2.94
C ASN A 21 12.84 -10.58 -3.87
N THR A 22 12.33 -10.77 -5.09
CA THR A 22 12.96 -11.64 -6.09
C THR A 22 14.21 -11.01 -6.67
N ASP A 23 15.17 -11.81 -7.13
CA ASP A 23 16.41 -11.30 -7.73
C ASP A 23 16.22 -10.70 -9.12
N ASP A 24 15.15 -11.08 -9.82
CA ASP A 24 14.83 -10.58 -11.16
C ASP A 24 14.29 -9.14 -11.13
N PRO A 25 15.04 -8.15 -11.67
CA PRO A 25 14.62 -6.75 -11.67
C PRO A 25 13.36 -6.49 -12.50
N GLU A 26 13.13 -7.25 -13.57
CA GLU A 26 11.94 -7.09 -14.42
C GLU A 26 10.69 -7.58 -13.67
N LEU A 27 10.81 -8.70 -12.97
CA LEU A 27 9.73 -9.19 -12.13
C LEU A 27 9.41 -8.21 -11.00
N ARG A 28 10.42 -7.69 -10.29
CA ARG A 28 10.22 -6.66 -9.25
C ARG A 28 9.51 -5.42 -9.79
N LEU A 29 9.88 -4.96 -10.99
CA LEU A 29 9.26 -3.84 -11.68
C LEU A 29 7.75 -4.07 -11.90
N TRP A 30 7.40 -5.18 -12.53
CA TRP A 30 6.01 -5.51 -12.84
C TRP A 30 5.17 -5.71 -11.58
N VAL A 31 5.74 -6.34 -10.56
CA VAL A 31 5.09 -6.50 -9.24
C VAL A 31 4.77 -5.14 -8.62
N CYS A 32 5.72 -4.19 -8.62
CA CYS A 32 5.48 -2.84 -8.10
C CYS A 32 4.37 -2.11 -8.86
N LEU A 33 4.36 -2.22 -10.19
CA LEU A 33 3.30 -1.62 -11.02
C LEU A 33 1.92 -2.23 -10.75
N CYS A 34 1.85 -3.57 -10.62
CA CYS A 34 0.62 -4.28 -10.27
C CYS A 34 0.10 -3.86 -8.90
N LEU A 35 0.97 -3.79 -7.89
CA LEU A 35 0.62 -3.31 -6.56
C LEU A 35 0.09 -1.88 -6.60
N GLY A 36 0.76 -0.97 -7.32
CA GLY A 36 0.29 0.41 -7.46
C GLY A 36 -1.10 0.51 -8.10
N LYS A 37 -1.42 -0.34 -9.08
CA LYS A 37 -2.76 -0.41 -9.69
C LYS A 37 -3.81 -0.99 -8.74
N LEU A 38 -3.46 -2.01 -7.97
CA LEU A 38 -4.37 -2.62 -6.99
C LEU A 38 -4.64 -1.67 -5.81
N LEU A 39 -3.66 -0.87 -5.41
CA LEU A 39 -3.79 0.12 -4.35
C LEU A 39 -4.57 1.38 -4.76
N HIS A 40 -4.76 1.63 -6.06
CA HIS A 40 -5.43 2.83 -6.53
C HIS A 40 -6.94 2.78 -6.23
N ASN A 41 -7.44 3.75 -5.45
CA ASN A 41 -8.84 3.89 -5.04
C ASN A 41 -9.41 2.63 -4.33
N PHE A 42 -8.55 1.88 -3.62
CA PHE A 42 -8.95 0.64 -2.95
C PHE A 42 -8.47 0.58 -1.49
N ASP A 43 -9.31 1.10 -0.58
CA ASP A 43 -8.98 1.26 0.84
C ASP A 43 -8.69 -0.07 1.55
N GLN A 44 -9.35 -1.15 1.17
CA GLN A 44 -9.14 -2.47 1.78
C GLN A 44 -7.72 -2.99 1.52
N ALA A 45 -7.22 -2.86 0.29
CA ALA A 45 -5.83 -3.23 -0.01
C ALA A 45 -4.83 -2.33 0.73
N LYS A 46 -5.12 -1.02 0.86
CA LYS A 46 -4.26 -0.11 1.64
C LYS A 46 -4.19 -0.51 3.10
N PHE A 47 -5.34 -0.78 3.72
CA PHE A 47 -5.41 -1.21 5.11
C PHE A 47 -4.61 -2.50 5.35
N TRP A 48 -4.75 -3.48 4.45
CA TRP A 48 -4.01 -4.72 4.53
C TRP A 48 -2.50 -4.52 4.31
N CYS A 49 -2.09 -3.76 3.29
CA CYS A 49 -0.69 -3.43 3.07
C CYS A 49 -0.06 -2.69 4.26
N SER A 50 -0.85 -1.87 4.98
CA SER A 50 -0.41 -1.22 6.22
C SER A 50 -0.25 -2.22 7.37
N SER A 51 -1.15 -3.21 7.47
CA SER A 51 -1.11 -4.24 8.51
C SER A 51 0.05 -5.20 8.29
N GLU A 52 0.31 -5.58 7.04
CA GLU A 52 1.38 -6.50 6.62
C GLU A 52 2.74 -5.82 6.38
N LYS A 53 2.85 -4.52 6.67
CA LYS A 53 4.11 -3.75 6.50
C LYS A 53 4.70 -3.80 5.09
N VAL A 54 3.86 -3.93 4.07
CA VAL A 54 4.28 -3.99 2.66
C VAL A 54 5.05 -2.73 2.25
N TYR A 55 4.73 -1.58 2.85
CA TYR A 55 5.44 -0.33 2.63
C TYR A 55 6.92 -0.40 3.04
N GLU A 56 7.31 -1.22 4.03
CA GLU A 56 8.72 -1.42 4.39
C GLU A 56 9.49 -2.15 3.28
N HIS A 57 8.83 -3.07 2.58
CA HIS A 57 9.43 -3.73 1.42
C HIS A 57 9.58 -2.76 0.24
N LEU A 58 8.58 -1.93 0.00
CA LEU A 58 8.64 -0.89 -1.03
C LEU A 58 9.74 0.13 -0.73
N THR A 59 9.88 0.61 0.51
CA THR A 59 10.94 1.57 0.84
C THR A 59 12.35 1.00 0.66
N ARG A 60 12.56 -0.31 0.84
CA ARG A 60 13.85 -0.94 0.49
C ARG A 60 14.13 -0.88 -1.00
N LEU A 61 13.12 -1.01 -1.85
CA LEU A 61 13.27 -0.91 -3.32
C LEU A 61 13.61 0.51 -3.81
N LEU A 62 13.53 1.54 -2.95
CA LEU A 62 14.03 2.87 -3.31
C LEU A 62 15.56 2.88 -3.50
N ALA A 63 16.28 1.90 -2.92
CA ALA A 63 17.71 1.71 -3.11
C ALA A 63 18.05 0.66 -4.18
N ASP A 64 17.06 0.19 -4.97
CA ASP A 64 17.29 -0.80 -6.04
C ASP A 64 18.28 -0.26 -7.08
N PRO A 65 19.20 -1.08 -7.62
CA PRO A 65 20.13 -0.66 -8.67
C PRO A 65 19.42 -0.16 -9.95
N SER A 66 18.26 -0.74 -10.30
CA SER A 66 17.53 -0.39 -11.50
C SER A 66 16.71 0.89 -11.33
N PRO A 67 16.89 1.91 -12.19
CA PRO A 67 16.08 3.13 -12.15
C PRO A 67 14.59 2.87 -12.39
N ASP A 68 14.24 1.87 -13.21
CA ASP A 68 12.86 1.55 -13.54
C ASP A 68 12.11 1.01 -12.32
N VAL A 69 12.77 0.12 -11.55
CA VAL A 69 12.22 -0.43 -10.30
C VAL A 69 12.00 0.70 -9.29
N ARG A 70 12.95 1.63 -9.16
CA ARG A 70 12.78 2.82 -8.28
C ARG A 70 11.58 3.66 -8.69
N ALA A 71 11.39 3.92 -10.00
CA ALA A 71 10.25 4.68 -10.49
C ALA A 71 8.91 3.97 -10.22
N ALA A 72 8.83 2.66 -10.45
CA ALA A 72 7.64 1.87 -10.14
C ALA A 72 7.34 1.78 -8.64
N CYS A 73 8.38 1.70 -7.81
CA CYS A 73 8.23 1.76 -6.36
C CYS A 73 7.62 3.11 -5.91
N ILE A 74 8.16 4.24 -6.40
CA ILE A 74 7.61 5.57 -6.12
C ILE A 74 6.15 5.67 -6.57
N TYR A 75 5.82 5.11 -7.74
CA TYR A 75 4.43 5.03 -8.20
C TYR A 75 3.54 4.26 -7.23
N ALA A 76 3.93 3.07 -6.79
CA ALA A 76 3.17 2.26 -5.83
C ALA A 76 2.99 2.98 -4.48
N LEU A 77 4.05 3.58 -3.95
CA LEU A 77 4.02 4.38 -2.73
C LEU A 77 3.11 5.60 -2.88
N SER A 78 3.14 6.26 -4.04
CA SER A 78 2.26 7.39 -4.33
C SER A 78 0.79 7.00 -4.34
N LYS A 79 0.44 5.78 -4.78
CA LYS A 79 -0.94 5.27 -4.73
C LYS A 79 -1.37 4.81 -3.34
N PHE A 80 -0.41 4.36 -2.53
CA PHE A 80 -0.65 4.05 -1.13
C PHE A 80 -0.99 5.32 -0.32
N VAL A 81 -0.17 6.38 -0.44
CA VAL A 81 -0.32 7.63 0.32
C VAL A 81 -1.33 8.58 -0.31
N GLY A 82 -1.27 8.74 -1.64
CA GLY A 82 -2.07 9.67 -2.41
C GLY A 82 -3.39 9.04 -2.84
N ASP A 83 -4.40 9.17 -1.99
CA ASP A 83 -5.79 9.15 -2.47
C ASP A 83 -6.43 10.51 -2.19
N GLU A 84 -6.70 11.27 -3.25
CA GLU A 84 -7.53 12.47 -3.20
C GLU A 84 -8.90 12.17 -2.55
N ALA A 85 -9.39 10.94 -2.69
CA ALA A 85 -10.62 10.48 -2.04
C ALA A 85 -10.50 10.44 -0.51
N SER A 86 -9.33 10.09 0.03
CA SER A 86 -9.08 10.04 1.49
C SER A 86 -8.93 11.41 2.14
N LEU A 87 -8.46 12.41 1.37
CA LEU A 87 -8.40 13.81 1.81
C LEU A 87 -9.79 14.46 1.84
N LYS A 88 -10.71 14.02 0.99
CA LYS A 88 -12.10 14.50 0.92
C LYS A 88 -13.07 13.69 1.79
N ALA A 89 -12.69 12.48 2.18
CA ALA A 89 -13.49 11.65 3.07
C ALA A 89 -13.55 12.30 4.47
N PRO A 90 -14.76 12.49 5.05
CA PRO A 90 -14.88 12.90 6.44
C PRO A 90 -14.07 11.93 7.32
N ARG A 91 -13.27 12.47 8.25
CA ARG A 91 -12.50 11.63 9.18
C ARG A 91 -13.41 10.57 9.78
N PRO A 92 -13.05 9.27 9.70
CA PRO A 92 -13.89 8.24 10.27
C PRO A 92 -14.03 8.44 11.78
N LYS A 93 -15.27 8.53 12.27
CA LYS A 93 -15.66 8.89 13.65
C LYS A 93 -15.04 8.01 14.75
N TRP A 94 -14.43 6.87 14.39
CA TRP A 94 -13.77 5.98 15.34
C TRP A 94 -12.36 6.44 15.74
N LYS A 95 -11.72 7.36 15.01
CA LYS A 95 -10.43 7.98 15.42
C LYS A 95 -10.58 9.06 16.51
N GLU A 96 -11.78 9.56 16.77
CA GLU A 96 -12.03 10.61 17.76
C GLU A 96 -12.11 10.04 19.19
N LYS A 97 -12.45 8.75 19.31
CA LYS A 97 -12.60 8.07 20.60
C LYS A 97 -11.29 7.55 21.19
N SER A 98 -10.20 7.51 20.41
CA SER A 98 -8.89 7.05 20.87
C SER A 98 -8.00 8.17 21.43
N GLY A 99 -8.47 9.43 21.42
CA GLY A 99 -7.75 10.59 21.97
C GLY A 99 -8.14 11.01 23.39
N MET A 100 -9.14 10.39 24.03
CA MET A 100 -9.49 10.68 25.44
C MET A 100 -8.62 9.84 26.39
N VAL A 101 -7.31 10.09 26.41
CA VAL A 101 -6.52 9.83 27.62
C VAL A 101 -6.96 10.89 28.63
N LYS A 102 -7.84 10.51 29.55
CA LYS A 102 -8.30 11.36 30.65
C LYS A 102 -7.09 11.82 31.47
N SER A 103 -6.74 13.10 31.39
CA SER A 103 -6.00 13.76 32.47
C SER A 103 -6.95 13.94 33.65
N GLN A 104 -6.99 12.96 34.55
CA GLN A 104 -7.48 13.20 35.91
C GLN A 104 -6.30 13.66 36.74
N SER A 105 -6.28 14.97 36.97
CA SER A 105 -5.51 15.67 38.00
C SER A 105 -5.95 15.18 39.39
N VAL A 106 -4.97 14.80 40.22
CA VAL A 106 -5.04 14.82 41.69
C VAL A 106 -4.30 16.06 42.14
#